data_AF-A0A2U1R5D0-F1
#
_entry.id   AF-A0A2U1R5D0-F1
#
_cell.length_a   1.000
_cell.length_b   1.000
_cell.length_c   1.000
_cell.angle_alpha   90.00
_cell.angle_beta   90.00
_cell.angle_gamma   90.00
#
_symmetry.space_group_name_H-M   'P 1'
#
loop_
_entity.id
_entity.type
_entity.pdbx_description
1 polymer ?
#
loop_
_entity_poly.entity_id
_entity_poly.type
_entity_poly.pdbx_seq_one_letter_code
_entity_poly.pdbx_strand_id
1 'polypeptide(L)'
;MTDNEISSGGKPATGVPDVSRKNTLDEEEFERLSKHATVYDGLLQVVRSAYFGQIRFQYWWGNGGAMFYCYTKQYKINDPDEQGRHKANIHFSFDSIQWWGVDSPDSMRQDDQWNSWAVGGYIEANKRARVYVRFRFDLPFDDEEESNSRYFNYPG
;
A
#
# COMPACT_ATOMS: atom_id res chain seq x y z
N MET A 1 18.21 10.37 -20.87
CA MET A 1 17.77 10.25 -19.47
C MET A 1 17.07 8.93 -19.38
N THR A 2 17.73 7.92 -18.82
CA THR A 2 17.16 6.59 -18.67
C THR A 2 16.17 6.64 -17.52
N ASP A 3 14.91 6.34 -17.83
CA ASP A 3 13.89 6.00 -16.85
C ASP A 3 14.46 4.86 -16.01
N ASN A 4 14.90 5.18 -14.79
CA ASN A 4 15.08 4.17 -13.76
C ASN A 4 13.69 3.62 -13.52
N GLU A 5 13.38 2.51 -14.17
CA GLU A 5 12.21 1.71 -13.87
C GLU A 5 12.24 1.42 -12.38
N ILE A 6 11.42 2.16 -11.62
CA ILE A 6 11.12 1.79 -10.24
C ILE A 6 10.21 0.58 -10.35
N SER A 7 10.83 -0.58 -10.57
CA SER A 7 10.21 -1.90 -10.65
C SER A 7 10.83 -2.79 -9.57
N SER A 8 10.75 -2.32 -8.34
CA SER A 8 11.01 -3.15 -7.17
C SER A 8 9.65 -3.59 -6.65
N GLY A 9 9.38 -4.91 -6.72
CA GLY A 9 8.12 -5.54 -6.26
C GLY A 9 7.91 -5.35 -4.76
N GLY A 10 7.52 -4.14 -4.35
CA GLY A 10 7.34 -3.76 -2.94
C GLY A 10 8.65 -3.58 -2.18
N LYS A 11 9.74 -3.16 -2.84
CA LYS A 11 11.01 -2.89 -2.15
C LYS A 11 11.55 -1.52 -2.56
N PRO A 12 12.47 -0.90 -1.81
CA PRO A 12 13.17 0.27 -2.32
C PRO A 12 14.03 -0.12 -3.54
N ALA A 13 13.94 0.65 -4.63
CA ALA A 13 14.88 0.51 -5.74
C ALA A 13 16.29 0.95 -5.32
N THR A 14 17.33 0.44 -5.98
CA THR A 14 18.72 0.79 -5.65
C THR A 14 18.94 2.30 -5.71
N GLY A 15 19.44 2.89 -4.62
CA GLY A 15 19.70 4.33 -4.52
C GLY A 15 18.48 5.19 -4.14
N VAL A 16 17.29 4.59 -4.03
CA VAL A 16 16.09 5.27 -3.51
C VAL A 16 16.10 5.21 -1.98
N PRO A 17 16.10 6.35 -1.26
CA PRO A 17 16.11 6.34 0.20
C PRO A 17 14.85 5.70 0.79
N ASP A 18 15.04 4.77 1.73
CA ASP A 18 13.97 4.18 2.53
C ASP A 18 13.66 5.08 3.74
N VAL A 19 12.43 5.58 3.81
CA VAL A 19 11.94 6.46 4.89
C VAL A 19 10.87 5.79 5.75
N SER A 20 10.68 4.47 5.63
CA SER A 20 9.58 3.71 6.27
C SER A 20 9.56 3.79 7.80
N ARG A 21 10.72 4.01 8.42
CA ARG A 21 10.84 4.16 9.89
C ARG A 21 10.77 5.60 10.38
N LYS A 22 10.95 6.57 9.48
CA LYS A 22 11.04 8.00 9.82
C LYS A 22 9.74 8.72 9.56
N ASN A 23 9.09 8.37 8.46
CA ASN A 23 7.93 9.07 7.93
C ASN A 23 6.71 8.18 8.04
N THR A 24 6.43 7.66 9.24
CA THR A 24 5.21 6.91 9.53
C THR A 24 4.11 7.89 9.90
N LEU A 25 2.86 7.51 9.62
CA LEU A 25 1.66 8.20 10.08
C LEU A 25 0.85 7.21 10.91
N ASP A 26 0.48 7.61 12.11
CA ASP A 26 -0.65 7.04 12.82
C ASP A 26 -1.97 7.76 12.44
N GLU A 27 -3.07 7.38 13.09
CA GLU A 27 -4.39 7.97 12.81
C GLU A 27 -4.46 9.45 13.20
N GLU A 28 -3.83 9.86 14.31
CA GLU A 28 -3.82 11.25 14.76
C GLU A 28 -3.03 12.13 13.78
N GLU A 29 -1.87 11.67 13.33
CA GLU A 29 -1.05 12.37 12.34
C GLU A 29 -1.74 12.42 10.98
N PHE A 30 -2.41 11.34 10.57
CA PHE A 30 -3.23 11.32 9.37
C PHE A 30 -4.30 12.41 9.44
N GLU A 31 -5.10 12.47 10.51
CA GLU A 31 -6.16 13.47 10.66
C GLU A 31 -5.57 14.90 10.66
N ARG A 32 -4.48 15.11 11.40
CA ARG A 32 -3.83 16.42 11.51
C ARG A 32 -3.29 16.91 10.17
N LEU A 33 -2.62 16.06 9.40
CA LEU A 33 -1.99 16.43 8.13
C LEU A 33 -2.98 16.47 6.96
N SER A 34 -4.06 15.69 7.02
CA SER A 34 -5.07 15.64 5.96
C SER A 34 -6.17 16.71 6.11
N LYS A 35 -6.35 17.29 7.31
CA LYS A 35 -7.43 18.25 7.65
C LYS A 35 -7.72 19.34 6.62
N HIS A 36 -6.68 19.84 5.94
CA HIS A 36 -6.79 20.93 4.97
C HIS A 36 -6.34 20.52 3.56
N ALA A 37 -6.03 19.24 3.37
CA ALA A 37 -5.63 18.70 2.08
C ALA A 37 -6.84 18.23 1.28
N THR A 38 -6.73 18.26 -0.05
CA THR A 38 -7.64 17.48 -0.90
C THR A 38 -7.22 16.03 -0.83
N VAL A 39 -8.03 15.21 -0.16
CA VAL A 39 -7.80 13.78 0.01
C VAL A 39 -8.52 13.01 -1.10
N TYR A 40 -7.82 12.01 -1.64
CA TYR A 40 -8.35 11.12 -2.68
C TYR A 40 -8.41 9.70 -2.15
N ASP A 41 -9.45 8.97 -2.52
CA ASP A 41 -9.57 7.55 -2.23
C ASP A 41 -8.88 6.70 -3.29
N GLY A 42 -8.26 5.62 -2.83
CA GLY A 42 -7.59 4.62 -3.64
C GLY A 42 -8.04 3.21 -3.28
N LEU A 43 -8.08 2.36 -4.30
CA LEU A 43 -8.31 0.93 -4.17
C LEU A 43 -7.29 0.20 -5.06
N LEU A 44 -6.54 -0.72 -4.48
CA LEU A 44 -5.80 -1.72 -5.25
C LEU A 44 -6.43 -3.09 -5.00
N GLN A 45 -6.51 -3.88 -6.07
CA GLN A 45 -6.99 -5.25 -6.05
C GLN A 45 -5.96 -6.15 -6.71
N VAL A 46 -5.70 -7.30 -6.11
CA VAL A 46 -4.96 -8.41 -6.72
C VAL A 46 -5.93 -9.58 -6.87
N VAL A 47 -5.77 -10.36 -7.94
CA VAL A 47 -6.56 -11.56 -8.17
C VAL A 47 -5.60 -12.67 -8.59
N ARG A 48 -5.68 -13.80 -7.88
CA ARG A 48 -4.88 -14.99 -8.12
C ARG A 48 -5.81 -16.21 -8.09
N SER A 49 -6.14 -16.74 -9.27
CA SER A 49 -7.11 -17.84 -9.41
C SER A 49 -8.44 -17.49 -8.72
N ALA A 50 -8.87 -18.27 -7.71
CA ALA A 50 -10.08 -18.00 -6.93
C ALA A 50 -9.87 -17.02 -5.76
N TYR A 51 -8.62 -16.66 -5.45
CA TYR A 51 -8.28 -15.76 -4.36
C TYR A 51 -8.16 -14.32 -4.86
N PHE A 52 -8.56 -13.35 -4.03
CA PHE A 52 -8.37 -11.93 -4.26
C PHE A 52 -8.07 -11.21 -2.95
N GLY A 53 -7.26 -10.17 -3.08
CA GLY A 53 -6.95 -9.24 -2.01
C GLY A 53 -7.28 -7.82 -2.46
N GLN A 54 -7.86 -7.03 -1.58
CA GLN A 54 -8.17 -5.63 -1.81
C GLN A 54 -7.64 -4.78 -0.66
N ILE A 55 -7.12 -3.60 -0.99
CA ILE A 55 -6.73 -2.60 0.00
C ILE A 55 -7.32 -1.24 -0.36
N ARG A 56 -8.01 -0.63 0.61
CA ARG A 56 -8.49 0.74 0.56
C ARG A 56 -7.52 1.64 1.29
N PHE A 57 -7.14 2.72 0.63
CA PHE A 57 -6.25 3.72 1.18
C PHE A 57 -6.71 5.11 0.75
N GLN A 58 -6.18 6.10 1.43
CA GLN A 58 -6.34 7.50 1.11
C GLN A 58 -4.97 8.09 0.82
N TYR A 59 -4.92 9.04 -0.09
CA TYR A 59 -3.68 9.73 -0.43
C TYR A 59 -3.93 11.20 -0.73
N TRP A 60 -2.90 12.01 -0.55
CA TRP A 60 -2.94 13.43 -0.89
C TRP A 60 -1.54 13.95 -1.20
N TRP A 61 -1.51 15.16 -1.76
CA TRP A 61 -0.29 15.83 -2.16
C TRP A 61 -0.04 17.06 -1.29
N GLY A 62 1.21 17.26 -0.86
CA GLY A 62 1.67 18.48 -0.20
C GLY A 62 2.65 19.25 -1.07
N ASN A 63 2.90 20.52 -0.70
CA ASN A 63 3.96 21.36 -1.28
C ASN A 63 3.94 21.40 -2.83
N GLY A 64 2.76 21.58 -3.44
CA GLY A 64 2.63 21.64 -4.90
C GLY A 64 3.01 20.35 -5.64
N GLY A 65 2.88 19.19 -4.96
CA GLY A 65 3.23 17.88 -5.48
C GLY A 65 4.64 17.40 -5.14
N ALA A 66 5.39 18.17 -4.33
CA ALA A 66 6.71 17.75 -3.83
C ALA A 66 6.65 16.69 -2.72
N MET A 67 5.48 16.53 -2.09
CA MET A 67 5.25 15.49 -1.08
C MET A 67 4.06 14.63 -1.47
N PHE A 68 4.19 13.33 -1.30
CA PHE A 68 3.09 12.36 -1.43
C PHE A 68 2.85 11.67 -0.10
N TYR A 69 1.60 11.71 0.36
CA TYR A 69 1.15 11.09 1.60
C TYR A 69 0.19 9.97 1.26
N CYS A 70 0.29 8.84 1.94
CA CYS A 70 -0.60 7.71 1.71
C CYS A 70 -0.85 6.93 2.99
N TYR A 71 -2.10 6.52 3.21
CA TYR A 71 -2.58 5.92 4.44
C TYR A 71 -3.63 4.85 4.16
N THR A 72 -3.38 3.61 4.55
CA THR A 72 -4.36 2.51 4.43
C THR A 72 -5.46 2.69 5.47
N LYS A 73 -6.68 2.25 5.15
CA LYS A 73 -7.78 2.21 6.13
C LYS A 73 -8.24 0.77 6.37
N GLN A 74 -8.43 0.03 5.29
CA GLN A 74 -9.03 -1.30 5.34
C GLN A 74 -8.43 -2.21 4.29
N TYR A 75 -8.47 -3.51 4.57
CA TYR A 75 -8.19 -4.56 3.63
C TYR A 75 -9.35 -5.55 3.59
N LYS A 76 -9.44 -6.31 2.51
CA LYS A 76 -10.34 -7.45 2.38
C LYS A 76 -9.60 -8.56 1.65
N ILE A 77 -9.65 -9.76 2.19
CA ILE A 77 -9.10 -10.97 1.56
C ILE A 77 -10.22 -11.99 1.56
N ASN A 78 -10.52 -12.54 0.39
CA ASN A 78 -11.54 -13.56 0.31
C ASN A 78 -11.03 -14.91 0.82
N ASP A 79 -11.97 -15.77 1.17
CA ASP A 79 -11.72 -17.13 1.61
C ASP A 79 -12.62 -18.07 0.80
N PRO A 80 -12.22 -18.41 -0.44
CA PRO A 80 -13.06 -19.21 -1.34
C PRO A 80 -13.29 -20.64 -0.82
N ASP A 81 -12.48 -21.12 0.12
CA ASP A 81 -12.62 -22.45 0.73
C ASP A 81 -13.48 -22.42 2.01
N GLU A 82 -13.89 -21.24 2.48
CA GLU A 82 -14.64 -21.02 3.73
C GLU A 82 -14.00 -21.66 4.97
N GLN A 83 -12.66 -21.72 5.01
CA GLN A 83 -11.91 -22.35 6.09
C GLN A 83 -11.51 -21.39 7.22
N GLY A 84 -11.86 -20.10 7.10
CA GLY A 84 -11.62 -19.07 8.11
C GLY A 84 -10.15 -18.90 8.45
N ARG A 85 -9.28 -18.79 7.44
CA ARG A 85 -7.83 -18.73 7.65
C ARG A 85 -7.38 -17.36 8.16
N HIS A 86 -6.31 -17.35 8.96
CA HIS A 86 -5.76 -16.15 9.61
C HIS A 86 -4.25 -16.04 9.41
N LYS A 87 -3.76 -16.30 8.21
CA LYS A 87 -2.31 -16.37 7.92
C LYS A 87 -1.90 -15.60 6.67
N ALA A 88 -2.77 -14.74 6.15
CA ALA A 88 -2.38 -13.92 5.01
C ALA A 88 -1.37 -12.85 5.45
N ASN A 89 -0.52 -12.44 4.52
CA ASN A 89 0.31 -11.25 4.67
C ASN A 89 -0.01 -10.23 3.59
N ILE A 90 0.12 -8.97 3.95
CA ILE A 90 0.00 -7.85 3.03
C ILE A 90 1.29 -7.04 3.11
N HIS A 91 1.91 -6.81 1.97
CA HIS A 91 2.93 -5.79 1.83
C HIS A 91 2.30 -4.57 1.15
N PHE A 92 2.43 -3.40 1.77
CA PHE A 92 1.96 -2.14 1.21
C PHE A 92 3.11 -1.15 1.15
N SER A 93 3.33 -0.54 -0.01
CA SER A 93 4.39 0.44 -0.19
C SER A 93 4.02 1.50 -1.22
N PHE A 94 4.73 2.61 -1.18
CA PHE A 94 4.67 3.61 -2.23
C PHE A 94 6.02 4.30 -2.42
N ASP A 95 6.25 4.75 -3.65
CA ASP A 95 7.56 5.23 -4.06
C ASP A 95 7.52 6.36 -5.11
N SER A 96 8.59 7.14 -5.09
CA SER A 96 8.92 8.19 -6.06
C SER A 96 10.43 8.49 -5.95
N ILE A 97 10.81 9.65 -5.43
CA ILE A 97 12.20 9.98 -5.08
C ILE A 97 12.65 9.21 -3.84
N GLN A 98 11.72 8.95 -2.92
CA GLN A 98 11.91 8.11 -1.74
C GLN A 98 10.95 6.92 -1.79
N TRP A 99 11.21 5.92 -0.95
CA TRP A 99 10.40 4.73 -0.79
C TRP A 99 9.90 4.64 0.65
N TRP A 100 8.63 4.27 0.81
CA TRP A 100 8.03 3.92 2.09
C TRP A 100 7.29 2.60 1.92
N GLY A 101 7.41 1.67 2.87
CA GLY A 101 6.64 0.43 2.85
C GLY A 101 6.61 -0.28 4.18
N VAL A 102 5.63 -1.17 4.30
CA VAL A 102 5.35 -1.92 5.52
C VAL A 102 4.77 -3.29 5.19
N ASP A 103 5.16 -4.29 5.98
CA ASP A 103 4.53 -5.60 6.00
C ASP A 103 3.51 -5.68 7.14
N SER A 104 2.38 -6.32 6.88
CA SER A 104 1.40 -6.64 7.91
C SER A 104 1.95 -7.72 8.87
N PRO A 105 1.35 -7.88 10.05
CA PRO A 105 1.56 -9.08 10.86
C PRO A 105 1.22 -10.37 10.09
N ASP A 106 1.79 -11.51 10.51
CA ASP A 106 1.56 -12.88 9.98
C ASP A 106 0.14 -13.44 10.26
N SER A 107 -0.81 -12.58 10.62
CA SER A 107 -2.13 -13.01 11.09
C SER A 107 -3.29 -12.21 10.50
N MET A 108 -3.20 -11.79 9.23
CA MET A 108 -4.29 -11.06 8.59
C MET A 108 -5.45 -12.01 8.30
N ARG A 109 -6.68 -11.51 8.52
CA ARG A 109 -7.91 -12.30 8.39
C ARG A 109 -8.26 -12.52 6.91
N GLN A 110 -8.61 -13.76 6.58
CA GLN A 110 -9.25 -14.15 5.33
C GLN A 110 -10.67 -14.58 5.67
N ASP A 111 -11.62 -13.64 5.60
CA ASP A 111 -13.02 -13.85 6.01
C ASP A 111 -14.01 -13.20 5.04
N ASP A 112 -13.53 -12.73 3.89
CA ASP A 112 -14.28 -11.95 2.91
C ASP A 112 -14.93 -10.67 3.49
N GLN A 113 -14.48 -10.19 4.66
CA GLN A 113 -14.93 -8.93 5.26
C GLN A 113 -13.89 -7.81 5.11
N TRP A 114 -14.36 -6.57 5.21
CA TRP A 114 -13.48 -5.42 5.34
C TRP A 114 -12.94 -5.34 6.77
N ASN A 115 -11.64 -5.59 6.91
CA ASN A 115 -10.91 -5.54 8.17
C ASN A 115 -10.07 -4.26 8.24
N SER A 116 -9.95 -3.68 9.44
CA SER A 116 -9.14 -2.48 9.64
C SER A 116 -7.65 -2.80 9.58
N TRP A 117 -6.91 -1.98 8.84
CA TRP A 117 -5.46 -1.93 8.88
C TRP A 117 -5.04 -0.51 8.54
N ALA A 118 -4.71 0.25 9.58
CA ALA A 118 -4.52 1.69 9.51
C ALA A 118 -3.04 2.00 9.70
N VAL A 119 -2.33 2.15 8.58
CA VAL A 119 -0.90 2.44 8.56
C VAL A 119 -0.59 3.27 7.33
N GLY A 120 0.36 4.19 7.45
CA GLY A 120 0.75 5.01 6.32
C GLY A 120 2.01 5.79 6.58
N GLY A 121 2.29 6.67 5.65
CA GLY A 121 3.50 7.47 5.68
C GLY A 121 3.50 8.56 4.64
N TYR A 122 4.67 9.14 4.44
CA TYR A 122 4.89 10.12 3.38
C TYR A 122 6.29 10.04 2.81
N ILE A 123 6.39 10.39 1.53
CA ILE A 123 7.64 10.43 0.78
C ILE A 123 7.79 11.78 0.08
N GLU A 124 9.03 12.18 -0.12
CA GLU A 124 9.34 13.15 -1.17
C GLU A 124 8.99 12.56 -2.53
N ALA A 125 8.30 13.37 -3.33
CA ALA A 125 7.86 13.03 -4.66
C ALA A 125 8.14 14.18 -5.62
N ASN A 126 8.07 13.91 -6.92
CA ASN A 126 8.11 14.95 -7.94
C ASN A 126 6.86 14.85 -8.81
N LYS A 127 5.70 15.16 -8.20
CA LYS A 127 4.38 15.16 -8.85
C LYS A 127 3.92 13.80 -9.39
N ARG A 128 4.63 12.72 -9.06
CA ARG A 128 4.30 11.34 -9.43
C ARG A 128 4.72 10.40 -8.31
N ALA A 129 3.84 9.46 -7.96
CA ALA A 129 4.13 8.41 -7.00
C ALA A 129 3.46 7.11 -7.44
N ARG A 130 4.08 5.98 -7.15
CA ARG A 130 3.49 4.64 -7.32
C ARG A 130 3.00 4.16 -5.98
N VAL A 131 1.80 3.59 -5.92
CA VAL A 131 1.34 2.78 -4.79
C VAL A 131 1.34 1.33 -5.23
N TYR A 132 1.87 0.45 -4.38
CA TYR A 132 2.04 -0.97 -4.63
C TYR A 132 1.46 -1.76 -3.47
N VAL A 133 0.81 -2.87 -3.79
CA VAL A 133 0.37 -3.86 -2.81
C VAL A 133 0.75 -5.26 -3.29
N ARG A 134 1.13 -6.12 -2.36
CA ARG A 134 1.26 -7.56 -2.58
C ARG A 134 0.55 -8.30 -1.47
N PHE A 135 -0.17 -9.35 -1.84
CA PHE A 135 -0.78 -10.28 -0.90
C PHE A 135 -0.05 -11.62 -1.00
N ARG A 136 0.23 -12.22 0.15
CA ARG A 136 0.59 -13.63 0.27
C ARG A 136 -0.63 -14.38 0.83
N PHE A 137 -1.20 -15.25 0.02
CA PHE A 137 -2.34 -16.09 0.38
C PHE A 137 -1.81 -17.42 0.90
N ASP A 138 -2.19 -17.77 2.13
CA ASP A 138 -1.95 -19.10 2.68
C ASP A 138 -2.93 -20.11 2.05
N LEU A 139 -2.42 -20.96 1.16
CA LEU A 139 -3.18 -22.05 0.55
C LEU A 139 -2.83 -23.39 1.22
N PRO A 140 -3.69 -24.43 1.13
CA PRO A 140 -3.46 -25.70 1.83
C PRO A 140 -2.15 -26.42 1.48
N PHE A 141 -1.54 -26.08 0.35
CA PHE A 141 -0.40 -26.80 -0.22
C PHE A 141 0.83 -25.90 -0.44
N ASP A 142 0.64 -24.64 -0.83
CA ASP A 142 1.72 -23.68 -1.09
C ASP A 142 1.22 -22.25 -0.89
N ASP A 143 2.06 -21.40 -0.29
CA ASP A 143 1.79 -19.96 -0.24
C ASP A 143 1.88 -19.36 -1.65
N GLU A 144 0.83 -18.65 -2.06
CA GLU A 144 0.84 -17.92 -3.33
C GLU A 144 0.94 -16.41 -3.09
N GLU A 145 1.78 -15.74 -3.88
CA GLU A 145 1.91 -14.29 -3.86
C GLU A 145 1.40 -13.67 -5.16
N GLU A 146 0.63 -12.59 -5.03
CA GLU A 146 0.23 -11.77 -6.18
C GLU A 146 0.28 -10.29 -5.83
N SER A 147 0.58 -9.45 -6.82
CA SER A 147 0.82 -8.03 -6.60
C SER A 147 0.14 -7.15 -7.64
N ASN A 148 -0.09 -5.89 -7.25
CA ASN A 148 -0.58 -4.86 -8.17
C ASN A 148 0.00 -3.50 -7.76
N SER A 149 0.13 -2.59 -8.73
CA SER A 149 0.53 -1.23 -8.46
C SER A 149 -0.14 -0.25 -9.41
N ARG A 150 -0.24 1.01 -8.96
CA ARG A 150 -0.80 2.10 -9.75
C ARG A 150 -0.02 3.38 -9.53
N TYR A 151 0.21 4.11 -10.60
CA TYR A 151 0.77 5.45 -10.53
C TYR A 151 -0.32 6.50 -10.33
N PHE A 152 0.01 7.48 -9.50
CA PHE A 152 -0.79 8.66 -9.22
C PHE A 152 0.03 9.90 -9.57
N ASN A 153 -0.59 10.86 -10.24
CA ASN A 153 0.02 12.12 -10.62
C ASN A 153 -0.60 13.26 -9.82
N TYR A 154 0.17 14.31 -9.59
CA TYR A 154 -0.34 15.56 -9.02
C TYR A 154 -1.36 16.19 -10.00
N PRO A 155 -2.57 16.53 -9.56
CA PRO A 155 -3.69 16.92 -10.43
C PRO A 155 -3.67 18.40 -10.87
N GLY A 156 -2.50 19.03 -10.88
CA GLY A 156 -2.32 20.49 -11.07
C GLY A 156 -2.97 21.08 -12.32
#